data_AF-A0AAD1MIL0-F1
#
_entry.id   AF-A0AAD1MIL0-F1
#
_cell.length_a   1.000
_cell.length_b   1.000
_cell.length_c   1.000
_cell.angle_alpha   90.00
_cell.angle_beta   90.00
_cell.angle_gamma   90.00
#
_symmetry.space_group_name_H-M   'P 1'
#
loop_
_entity.id
_entity.type
_entity.pdbx_description
1 polymer ?
#
loop_
_entity_poly.entity_id
_entity_poly.type
_entity_poly.pdbx_seq_one_letter_code
_entity_poly.pdbx_strand_id
1 'polypeptide(L)'
;MSVEGAAANTKVTIDGQDQNVSGTTVCTTMAGDVNIAIGGAATGIAAVLTEADPPEVKSVGLGNVNGVTLAYTAGTGQGNAEATKDGNQYKITGTATGVDMANPMQPVNKPFEIDVTCS
;
A
#
# COMPACT_ATOMS: atom_id res chain seq x y z
N MET A 1 30.01 8.38 -17.38
CA MET A 1 28.84 7.62 -16.93
C MET A 1 28.31 8.27 -15.67
N SER A 2 27.19 9.00 -15.75
CA SER A 2 26.47 9.47 -14.57
C SER A 2 25.22 8.62 -14.48
N VAL A 3 25.27 7.57 -13.65
CA VAL A 3 24.07 6.87 -13.20
C VAL A 3 23.44 7.73 -12.10
N GLU A 4 22.75 8.79 -12.51
CA GLU A 4 21.74 9.41 -11.65
C GLU A 4 20.66 8.35 -11.43
N GLY A 5 20.58 7.85 -10.19
CA GLY A 5 19.68 6.77 -9.81
C GLY A 5 18.29 7.05 -10.32
N ALA A 6 17.74 6.12 -11.11
CA ALA A 6 16.35 6.12 -11.47
C ALA A 6 15.55 6.21 -10.17
N ALA A 7 14.92 7.36 -9.93
CA ALA A 7 13.91 7.48 -8.90
C ALA A 7 12.81 6.51 -9.29
N ALA A 8 12.83 5.30 -8.71
CA ALA A 8 11.72 4.38 -8.82
C ALA A 8 10.52 5.12 -8.22
N ASN A 9 9.59 5.54 -9.08
CA ASN A 9 8.48 6.41 -8.71
C ASN A 9 7.57 5.65 -7.75
N THR A 10 7.80 5.84 -6.45
CA THR A 10 6.90 5.37 -5.39
C THR A 10 6.09 6.56 -4.93
N LYS A 11 4.78 6.48 -5.09
CA LYS A 11 3.84 7.47 -4.60
C LYS A 11 2.80 6.78 -3.75
N VAL A 12 2.61 7.28 -2.54
CA VAL A 12 1.54 6.83 -1.65
C VAL A 12 0.75 8.05 -1.22
N THR A 13 -0.56 8.03 -1.48
CA THR A 13 -1.47 9.05 -0.97
C THR A 13 -2.51 8.41 -0.07
N ILE A 14 -2.84 9.09 1.02
CA ILE A 14 -3.85 8.67 1.99
C ILE A 14 -4.72 9.89 2.25
N ASP A 15 -6.03 9.76 2.08
CA ASP A 15 -6.97 10.89 2.16
C ASP A 15 -6.62 12.04 1.18
N GLY A 16 -6.05 11.69 0.03
CA GLY A 16 -5.56 12.65 -0.96
C GLY A 16 -4.27 13.38 -0.58
N GLN A 17 -3.69 13.09 0.60
CA GLN A 17 -2.43 13.66 1.03
C GLN A 17 -1.26 12.74 0.66
N ASP A 18 -0.27 13.29 -0.02
CA ASP A 18 0.97 12.57 -0.32
C ASP A 18 1.74 12.30 0.97
N GLN A 19 2.11 11.04 1.18
CA GLN A 19 2.86 10.61 2.37
C GLN A 19 4.36 10.90 2.24
N ASN A 20 4.82 11.38 1.07
CA ASN A 20 6.21 11.71 0.78
C ASN A 20 7.16 10.56 1.19
N VAL A 21 6.76 9.34 0.85
CA VAL A 21 7.43 8.13 1.33
C VAL A 21 8.85 8.11 0.76
N SER A 22 9.83 8.05 1.66
CA SER A 22 11.23 7.93 1.31
C SER A 22 11.69 6.48 1.52
N GLY A 23 12.66 6.05 0.71
CA GLY A 23 13.25 4.71 0.80
C GLY A 23 13.04 3.89 -0.48
N THR A 24 13.29 2.58 -0.38
CA THR A 24 13.20 1.65 -1.51
C THR A 24 11.87 0.92 -1.52
N THR A 25 11.36 0.60 -2.70
CA THR A 25 10.30 -0.40 -2.86
C THR A 25 10.95 -1.77 -3.05
N VAL A 26 10.51 -2.76 -2.30
CA VAL A 26 10.96 -4.15 -2.41
C VAL A 26 9.76 -5.02 -2.70
N CYS A 27 9.82 -5.76 -3.80
CA CYS A 27 8.77 -6.70 -4.17
C CYS A 27 9.32 -8.12 -4.11
N THR A 28 8.65 -8.99 -3.35
CA THR A 28 9.02 -10.40 -3.22
C THR A 28 7.83 -11.30 -3.52
N THR A 29 8.04 -12.24 -4.44
CA THR A 29 7.05 -13.23 -4.77
C THR A 29 7.25 -14.47 -3.90
N MET A 30 6.21 -14.89 -3.19
CA MET A 30 6.25 -16.09 -2.35
C MET A 30 4.87 -16.73 -2.29
N ALA A 31 4.83 -18.05 -2.49
CA ALA A 31 3.62 -18.88 -2.31
C ALA A 31 2.37 -18.42 -3.11
N GLY A 32 2.55 -17.88 -4.33
CA GLY A 32 1.44 -17.41 -5.16
C GLY A 32 1.07 -15.93 -4.97
N ASP A 33 1.80 -15.23 -4.09
CA ASP A 33 1.56 -13.84 -3.73
C ASP A 33 2.75 -12.94 -4.02
N VAL A 34 2.46 -11.70 -4.41
CA VAL A 34 3.41 -10.60 -4.53
C VAL A 34 3.32 -9.74 -3.28
N ASN A 35 4.39 -9.73 -2.50
CA ASN A 35 4.55 -8.92 -1.30
C ASN A 35 5.31 -7.66 -1.67
N ILE A 36 4.69 -6.50 -1.50
CA ILE A 36 5.27 -5.19 -1.80
C ILE A 36 5.52 -4.49 -0.46
N ALA A 37 6.78 -4.20 -0.16
CA ALA A 37 7.17 -3.38 0.98
C ALA A 37 7.66 -2.02 0.48
N ILE A 38 7.14 -0.93 1.06
CA ILE A 38 7.41 0.43 0.60
C ILE A 38 8.15 1.21 1.69
N GLY A 39 9.33 1.72 1.34
CA GLY A 39 10.18 2.49 2.24
C GLY A 39 10.99 1.57 3.15
N GLY A 40 10.86 1.75 4.46
CA GLY A 40 11.56 0.93 5.46
C GLY A 40 10.68 0.57 6.64
N ALA A 41 11.25 -0.12 7.63
CA ALA A 41 10.53 -0.53 8.85
C ALA A 41 9.85 0.64 9.59
N ALA A 42 10.39 1.85 9.45
CA ALA A 42 9.83 3.06 10.03
C ALA A 42 8.54 3.54 9.32
N THR A 43 8.38 3.25 8.03
CA THR A 43 7.21 3.67 7.25
C THR A 43 6.02 2.73 7.49
N GLY A 44 6.30 1.42 7.58
CA GLY A 44 5.27 0.42 7.88
C GLY A 44 4.22 0.24 6.78
N ILE A 45 4.52 0.63 5.54
CA ILE A 45 3.62 0.50 4.39
C ILE A 45 3.96 -0.79 3.64
N ALA A 46 2.96 -1.65 3.45
CA ALA A 46 3.08 -2.88 2.69
C ALA A 46 1.77 -3.28 2.02
N ALA A 47 1.85 -4.06 0.95
CA ALA A 47 0.70 -4.66 0.29
C ALA A 47 0.99 -6.11 -0.08
N VAL A 48 -0.05 -6.94 -0.05
CA VAL A 48 -0.01 -8.32 -0.53
C VAL A 48 -1.03 -8.46 -1.63
N LEU A 49 -0.55 -8.84 -2.81
CA LEU A 49 -1.35 -9.06 -4.00
C LEU A 49 -1.23 -10.53 -4.44
N THR A 50 -2.20 -11.03 -5.20
CA THR A 50 -2.02 -12.31 -5.91
C THR A 50 -1.10 -12.14 -7.13
N GLU A 51 -0.55 -13.25 -7.62
CA GLU A 51 0.17 -13.28 -8.90
C GLU A 51 -0.74 -13.32 -10.15
N ALA A 52 -2.05 -13.10 -9.99
CA ALA A 52 -3.01 -13.08 -11.09
C ALA A 52 -2.85 -11.83 -11.98
N ASP A 53 -3.48 -11.86 -13.16
CA ASP A 53 -3.56 -10.73 -14.08
C ASP A 53 -5.01 -10.49 -14.52
N PRO A 54 -5.71 -9.46 -13.99
CA PRO A 54 -5.20 -8.48 -13.02
C PRO A 54 -4.97 -9.08 -11.62
N PRO A 55 -4.05 -8.51 -10.82
CA PRO A 55 -3.80 -8.96 -9.46
C PRO A 55 -4.98 -8.60 -8.54
N GLU A 56 -5.28 -9.50 -7.60
CA GLU A 56 -6.25 -9.24 -6.53
C GLU A 56 -5.53 -8.74 -5.29
N VAL A 57 -6.12 -7.78 -4.57
CA VAL A 57 -5.56 -7.26 -3.33
C VAL A 57 -5.98 -8.14 -2.17
N LYS A 58 -5.02 -8.77 -1.50
CA LYS A 58 -5.27 -9.56 -0.28
C LYS A 58 -5.26 -8.68 0.97
N SER A 59 -4.27 -7.80 1.07
CA SER A 59 -4.16 -6.85 2.16
C SER A 59 -3.30 -5.64 1.81
N VAL A 60 -3.55 -4.53 2.51
CA VAL A 60 -2.71 -3.32 2.48
C VAL A 60 -2.56 -2.84 3.92
N GLY A 61 -1.33 -2.60 4.37
CA GLY A 61 -1.02 -1.87 5.58
C GLY A 61 -0.47 -0.49 5.21
N LEU A 62 -1.03 0.57 5.78
CA LEU A 62 -0.61 1.95 5.52
C LEU A 62 0.18 2.56 6.68
N GLY A 63 0.53 1.75 7.69
CA GLY A 63 1.18 2.22 8.90
C GLY A 63 0.26 3.09 9.78
N ASN A 64 0.88 3.89 10.65
CA ASN A 64 0.16 4.83 11.50
C ASN A 64 0.04 6.19 10.81
N VAL A 65 -1.20 6.65 10.63
CA VAL A 65 -1.52 7.94 10.03
C VAL A 65 -2.33 8.74 11.05
N ASN A 66 -1.76 9.84 11.54
CA ASN A 66 -2.40 10.72 12.53
C ASN A 66 -2.90 9.98 13.79
N GLY A 67 -2.15 9.00 14.29
CA GLY A 67 -2.52 8.22 15.48
C GLY A 67 -3.39 7.01 15.20
N VAL A 68 -3.85 6.81 13.96
CA VAL A 68 -4.68 5.67 13.56
C VAL A 68 -3.89 4.73 12.67
N THR A 69 -3.81 3.45 13.04
CA THR A 69 -3.25 2.43 12.16
C THR A 69 -4.29 2.03 11.12
N LEU A 70 -3.99 2.27 9.84
CA LEU A 70 -4.90 2.03 8.73
C LEU A 70 -4.48 0.77 7.96
N ALA A 71 -5.45 -0.09 7.66
CA ALA A 71 -5.24 -1.28 6.85
C ALA A 71 -6.49 -1.69 6.06
N TYR A 72 -6.29 -2.48 5.02
CA TYR A 72 -7.31 -3.21 4.30
C TYR A 72 -6.99 -4.70 4.36
N THR A 73 -8.01 -5.54 4.55
CA THR A 73 -7.92 -7.00 4.48
C THR A 73 -9.13 -7.54 3.75
N ALA A 74 -8.92 -8.29 2.68
CA ALA A 74 -9.98 -8.91 1.90
C ALA A 74 -10.83 -9.88 2.74
N GLY A 75 -12.12 -10.01 2.40
CA GLY A 75 -13.05 -10.93 3.05
C GLY A 75 -13.57 -10.51 4.44
N THR A 76 -13.12 -9.38 4.98
CA THR A 76 -13.59 -8.86 6.27
C THR A 76 -14.92 -8.10 6.18
N GLY A 77 -15.31 -7.69 4.97
CA GLY A 77 -16.45 -6.78 4.75
C GLY A 77 -16.15 -5.31 5.09
N GLN A 78 -14.91 -4.96 5.42
CA GLN A 78 -14.49 -3.60 5.74
C GLN A 78 -13.55 -3.04 4.66
N GLY A 79 -13.87 -1.84 4.15
CA GLY A 79 -13.10 -1.21 3.09
C GLY A 79 -13.17 -1.97 1.76
N ASN A 80 -12.34 -1.55 0.82
CA ASN A 80 -12.21 -2.15 -0.50
C ASN A 80 -10.81 -1.88 -1.04
N ALA A 81 -10.32 -2.71 -1.95
CA ALA A 81 -9.10 -2.43 -2.69
C ALA A 81 -9.11 -3.15 -4.04
N GLU A 82 -8.53 -2.51 -5.03
CA GLU A 82 -8.33 -3.02 -6.38
C GLU A 82 -6.88 -2.76 -6.79
N ALA A 83 -6.33 -3.62 -7.62
CA ALA A 83 -4.98 -3.47 -8.14
C ALA A 83 -4.93 -3.71 -9.65
N THR A 84 -4.06 -2.95 -10.30
CA THR A 84 -3.67 -3.15 -11.70
C THR A 84 -2.16 -3.28 -11.79
N LYS A 85 -1.71 -4.05 -12.77
CA LYS A 85 -0.29 -4.23 -13.06
C LYS A 85 -0.02 -3.85 -14.51
N ASP A 86 1.02 -3.05 -14.73
CA ASP A 86 1.57 -2.75 -16.05
C ASP A 86 3.08 -3.02 -16.04
N GLY A 87 3.49 -4.15 -16.61
CA GLY A 87 4.86 -4.63 -16.53
C GLY A 87 5.31 -4.84 -15.08
N ASN A 88 6.17 -3.94 -14.59
CA ASN A 88 6.67 -3.95 -13.20
C ASN A 88 6.00 -2.90 -12.31
N GLN A 89 5.09 -2.09 -12.85
CA GLN A 89 4.36 -1.08 -12.12
C GLN A 89 3.08 -1.68 -11.55
N TYR A 90 2.83 -1.43 -10.27
CA TYR A 90 1.61 -1.78 -9.57
C TYR A 90 0.92 -0.52 -9.12
N LYS A 91 -0.37 -0.41 -9.45
CA LYS A 91 -1.25 0.61 -8.91
C LYS A 91 -2.30 -0.06 -8.05
N ILE A 92 -2.44 0.38 -6.81
CA ILE A 92 -3.38 -0.14 -5.82
C ILE A 92 -4.21 1.03 -5.31
N THR A 93 -5.53 0.92 -5.39
CA THR A 93 -6.46 1.95 -4.92
C THR A 93 -7.52 1.33 -4.05
N GLY A 94 -7.98 2.05 -3.03
CA GLY A 94 -9.00 1.51 -2.14
C GLY A 94 -9.36 2.41 -1.00
N THR A 95 -10.08 1.84 -0.03
CA THR A 95 -10.39 2.44 1.25
C THR A 95 -9.87 1.53 2.36
N ALA A 96 -8.95 2.05 3.16
CA ALA A 96 -8.45 1.38 4.36
C ALA A 96 -9.29 1.77 5.58
N THR A 97 -9.39 0.86 6.53
CA THR A 97 -10.08 1.04 7.81
C THR A 97 -9.07 1.05 8.97
N GLY A 98 -9.41 1.72 10.05
CA GLY A 98 -8.64 1.72 11.28
C GLY A 98 -9.52 2.06 12.48
N VAL A 99 -8.97 1.84 13.68
CA VAL A 99 -9.64 2.21 14.93
C VAL A 99 -8.89 3.38 15.55
N ASP A 100 -9.60 4.48 15.77
CA ASP A 100 -9.10 5.58 16.59
C ASP A 100 -9.31 5.24 18.07
N MET A 101 -8.22 5.11 18.83
CA MET A 101 -8.29 4.80 20.26
C MET A 101 -8.90 5.94 21.09
N ALA A 102 -8.92 7.18 20.58
CA ALA A 102 -9.64 8.28 21.19
C ALA A 102 -11.17 8.18 20.97
N ASN A 103 -11.61 7.45 19.93
CA ASN A 103 -13.02 7.21 19.64
C ASN A 103 -13.25 5.80 19.05
N PRO A 104 -13.13 4.74 19.86
CA PRO A 104 -13.14 3.35 19.37
C PRO A 104 -14.51 2.87 18.89
N MET A 105 -15.57 3.66 19.09
CA MET A 105 -16.93 3.32 18.65
C MET A 105 -17.18 3.62 17.18
N GLN A 106 -16.30 4.40 16.53
CA GLN A 106 -16.45 4.77 15.13
C GLN A 106 -15.19 4.38 14.34
N PRO A 107 -15.29 3.43 13.38
CA PRO A 107 -14.15 3.11 12.53
C PRO A 107 -13.78 4.31 11.64
N VAL A 108 -12.49 4.51 11.45
CA VAL A 108 -11.93 5.52 10.56
C VAL A 108 -11.71 4.89 9.20
N ASN A 109 -12.32 5.45 8.17
CA ASN A 109 -12.13 5.00 6.79
C ASN A 109 -11.40 6.08 6.00
N LYS A 110 -10.33 5.70 5.30
CA LYS A 110 -9.53 6.63 4.49
C LYS A 110 -9.27 6.05 3.11
N PRO A 111 -9.54 6.80 2.03
CA PRO A 111 -9.15 6.39 0.70
C PRO A 111 -7.63 6.42 0.59
N PHE A 112 -7.07 5.51 -0.20
CA PHE A 112 -5.65 5.46 -0.47
C PHE A 112 -5.37 5.15 -1.95
N GLU A 113 -4.22 5.59 -2.41
CA GLU A 113 -3.63 5.22 -3.69
C GLU A 113 -2.15 4.95 -3.49
N ILE A 114 -1.69 3.80 -3.98
CA ILE A 114 -0.29 3.38 -4.00
C ILE A 114 0.08 3.16 -5.46
N ASP A 115 1.11 3.86 -5.93
CA ASP A 115 1.72 3.66 -7.24
C ASP A 115 3.20 3.33 -7.00
N VAL A 116 3.61 2.14 -7.40
CA VAL A 116 4.96 1.65 -7.18
C VAL A 116 5.49 0.90 -8.37
N THR A 117 6.78 1.04 -8.60
CA THR A 117 7.50 0.20 -9.55
C THR A 117 8.39 -0.77 -8.79
N CYS A 118 8.21 -2.07 -9.05
CA CYS A 118 9.09 -3.13 -8.54
C CYS A 118 10.37 -3.19 -9.40
N SER A 119 11.53 -2.96 -8.78
CA SER A 119 12.84 -3.06 -9.44
C SER A 119 13.52 -4.40 -9.17
#